data_AF-A0A1M7G6J4-F1
#
_entry.id   AF-A0A1M7G6J4-F1
#
_cell.length_a   1.000
_cell.length_b   1.000
_cell.length_c   1.000
_cell.angle_alpha   90.00
_cell.angle_beta   90.00
_cell.angle_gamma   90.00
#
_symmetry.space_group_name_H-M   'P 1'
#
loop_
_entity.id
_entity.type
_entity.pdbx_description
1 polymer ?
#
loop_
_entity_poly.entity_id
_entity_poly.type
_entity_poly.pdbx_seq_one_letter_code
_entity_poly.pdbx_strand_id
1 'polypeptide(L)'
;MDIDQFHVSGVSICFNFHDYDYVIKAKSSEGRIVSKPLGNTLEIEGISEFLAENPDIDDINNVTVQFKSEDTGRFTRSLKELLDIPITWDEQQYFLKNGEWFFFNQVFMDYLKRSLSTIDIIIEEQLIEADFITWQTNKRANQQNGDDKVDYREAYFNQKICNDRGYTLLDRELTAIRSLDQKRRDYQIEIADLYYKGEIISVKISKKKPELIYNIEQSKDSITLIKNNKIKFNKKLTSAALWFVFEEDVKNITDVNSIQFLLAVEAWKKLVSGYALKPKIYISRHIK
;
A
#
# COMPACT_ATOMS: atom_id res chain seq x y z
N MET A 1 -14.16 11.76 30.09
CA MET A 1 -15.40 12.02 29.32
C MET A 1 -15.22 11.23 28.05
N ASP A 2 -15.73 9.99 28.06
CA ASP A 2 -15.79 9.11 26.89
C ASP A 2 -16.72 9.71 25.85
N ILE A 3 -16.30 9.72 24.59
CA ILE A 3 -17.22 9.86 23.46
C ILE A 3 -16.86 8.76 22.47
N ASP A 4 -17.77 7.80 22.42
CA ASP A 4 -17.84 6.67 21.49
C ASP A 4 -18.02 7.11 20.04
N GLN A 5 -17.64 6.19 19.16
CA GLN A 5 -17.81 6.21 17.70
C GLN A 5 -19.26 6.52 17.27
N PHE A 6 -19.41 7.34 16.22
CA PHE A 6 -20.46 7.14 15.23
C PHE A 6 -19.89 7.25 13.82
N HIS A 7 -20.01 6.13 13.09
CA HIS A 7 -19.89 5.99 11.65
C HIS A 7 -21.05 6.75 10.98
N VAL A 8 -20.77 7.55 9.95
CA VAL A 8 -21.77 7.89 8.93
C VAL A 8 -21.14 7.76 7.54
N SER A 9 -21.61 6.77 6.81
CA SER A 9 -21.31 6.48 5.42
C SER A 9 -21.81 7.64 4.54
N GLY A 10 -20.89 8.35 3.88
CA GLY A 10 -21.23 9.34 2.87
C GLY A 10 -21.57 8.68 1.54
N VAL A 11 -22.87 8.49 1.29
CA VAL A 11 -23.42 8.14 -0.03
C VAL A 11 -23.09 9.26 -1.01
N SER A 12 -22.37 8.95 -2.10
CA SER A 12 -22.37 9.83 -3.28
C SER A 12 -23.61 9.54 -4.11
N ILE A 13 -24.57 10.44 -4.09
CA ILE A 13 -25.70 10.44 -5.02
C ILE A 13 -25.18 11.03 -6.35
N CYS A 14 -24.99 10.17 -7.35
CA CYS A 14 -24.73 10.60 -8.73
C CYS A 14 -26.06 10.53 -9.51
N PHE A 15 -26.62 11.68 -9.88
CA PHE A 15 -27.73 11.73 -10.84
C PHE A 15 -27.19 11.64 -12.26
N ASN A 16 -27.13 10.44 -12.83
CA ASN A 16 -27.10 10.28 -14.27
C ASN A 16 -28.54 10.06 -14.74
N PHE A 17 -29.16 11.13 -15.25
CA PHE A 17 -30.39 11.00 -16.03
C PHE A 17 -30.00 10.41 -17.39
N HIS A 18 -30.02 9.09 -17.46
CA HIS A 18 -30.16 8.44 -18.76
C HIS A 18 -31.60 7.93 -18.86
N ASP A 19 -32.37 8.55 -19.75
CA ASP A 19 -33.73 8.13 -20.09
C ASP A 19 -33.66 6.84 -20.92
N TYR A 20 -33.41 5.73 -20.22
CA TYR A 20 -33.47 4.40 -20.81
C TYR A 20 -34.78 3.71 -20.42
N ASP A 21 -35.43 3.11 -21.41
CA ASP A 21 -36.40 2.05 -21.18
C ASP A 21 -35.67 0.70 -21.08
N TYR A 22 -35.95 -0.04 -20.01
CA TYR A 22 -35.35 -1.32 -19.70
C TYR A 22 -36.27 -2.47 -20.11
N VAL A 23 -35.69 -3.52 -20.69
CA VAL A 23 -36.37 -4.80 -20.93
C VAL A 23 -35.48 -5.92 -20.41
N ILE A 24 -35.95 -6.66 -19.42
CA ILE A 24 -35.27 -7.87 -18.94
C ILE A 24 -35.61 -9.03 -19.86
N LYS A 25 -34.62 -9.86 -20.16
CA LYS A 25 -34.73 -11.04 -21.02
C LYS A 25 -33.96 -12.20 -20.44
N ALA A 26 -34.48 -13.40 -20.60
CA ALA A 26 -33.77 -14.62 -20.26
C ALA A 26 -34.09 -15.71 -21.29
N LYS A 27 -33.18 -16.68 -21.39
CA LYS A 27 -33.43 -17.93 -22.11
C LYS A 27 -33.82 -18.98 -21.06
N SER A 28 -35.00 -19.58 -21.20
CA SER A 28 -35.39 -20.68 -20.33
C SER A 28 -34.61 -21.95 -20.62
N SER A 29 -34.67 -22.91 -19.69
CA SER A 29 -34.10 -24.26 -19.85
C SER A 29 -34.58 -24.98 -21.12
N GLU A 30 -35.82 -24.71 -21.57
CA GLU A 30 -36.39 -25.23 -22.83
C GLU A 30 -35.92 -24.46 -24.09
N GLY A 31 -35.07 -23.44 -23.92
CA GLY A 31 -34.53 -22.62 -24.99
C GLY A 31 -35.47 -21.53 -25.51
N ARG A 32 -36.62 -21.31 -24.86
CA ARG A 32 -37.53 -20.20 -25.18
C ARG A 32 -36.95 -18.89 -24.66
N ILE A 33 -37.12 -17.81 -25.41
CA ILE A 33 -36.74 -16.47 -24.95
C ILE A 33 -37.96 -15.83 -24.30
N VAL A 34 -37.83 -15.51 -23.02
CA VAL A 34 -38.84 -14.78 -22.25
C VAL A 34 -38.36 -13.36 -21.97
N SER A 35 -39.26 -12.39 -21.97
CA SER A 35 -38.92 -10.98 -21.75
C SER A 35 -40.04 -10.19 -21.10
N LYS A 36 -39.70 -9.26 -20.20
CA LYS A 36 -40.63 -8.35 -19.54
C LYS A 36 -40.12 -6.90 -19.66
N PRO A 37 -40.95 -5.94 -20.09
CA PRO A 37 -40.59 -4.53 -20.01
C PRO A 37 -40.58 -4.10 -18.53
N LEU A 38 -39.53 -3.37 -18.12
CA LEU A 38 -39.38 -2.83 -16.75
C LEU A 38 -39.66 -1.32 -16.68
N GLY A 39 -39.90 -0.67 -17.82
CA GLY A 39 -40.11 0.78 -17.88
C GLY A 39 -38.79 1.53 -17.75
N ASN A 40 -38.82 2.69 -17.10
CA ASN A 40 -37.69 3.61 -16.98
C ASN A 40 -36.89 3.46 -15.67
N THR A 41 -37.18 2.42 -14.87
CA THR A 41 -36.42 2.07 -13.67
C THR A 41 -35.98 0.62 -13.70
N LEU A 42 -34.84 0.33 -13.06
CA LEU A 42 -34.32 -1.03 -12.88
C LEU A 42 -34.34 -1.35 -11.39
N GLU A 43 -35.51 -1.76 -10.90
CA GLU A 43 -35.77 -2.06 -9.49
C GLU A 43 -35.74 -3.57 -9.22
N ILE A 44 -35.36 -3.93 -7.98
CA ILE A 44 -35.20 -5.34 -7.60
C ILE A 44 -36.53 -6.09 -7.61
N GLU A 45 -37.62 -5.39 -7.33
CA GLU A 45 -38.99 -5.90 -7.37
C GLU A 45 -39.33 -6.40 -8.78
N GLY A 46 -39.09 -5.58 -9.82
CA GLY A 46 -39.36 -5.94 -11.21
C GLY A 46 -38.51 -7.12 -11.72
N ILE A 47 -37.25 -7.20 -11.26
CA ILE A 47 -36.36 -8.34 -11.56
C ILE A 47 -36.88 -9.61 -10.86
N SER A 48 -37.24 -9.49 -9.58
CA SER A 48 -37.71 -10.62 -8.76
C SER A 48 -39.03 -11.18 -9.27
N GLU A 49 -39.98 -10.32 -9.65
CA GLU A 49 -41.23 -10.73 -10.28
C GLU A 49 -40.99 -11.48 -11.59
N PHE A 50 -40.09 -10.97 -12.45
CA PHE A 50 -39.76 -11.63 -13.71
C PHE A 50 -39.21 -13.04 -13.49
N LEU A 51 -38.31 -13.21 -12.51
CA LEU A 51 -37.76 -14.53 -12.17
C LEU A 51 -38.82 -15.45 -11.54
N ALA A 52 -39.70 -14.92 -10.69
CA ALA A 52 -40.77 -15.69 -10.07
C ALA A 52 -41.84 -16.16 -11.08
N GLU A 53 -42.15 -15.34 -12.09
CA GLU A 53 -43.08 -15.67 -13.18
C GLU A 53 -42.51 -16.71 -14.16
N ASN A 54 -41.18 -16.88 -14.20
CA ASN A 54 -40.46 -17.76 -15.13
C ASN A 54 -39.54 -18.72 -14.34
N PRO A 55 -40.10 -19.66 -13.57
CA PRO A 55 -39.33 -20.57 -12.71
C PRO A 55 -38.47 -21.58 -13.47
N ASP A 56 -38.65 -21.67 -14.80
CA ASP A 56 -37.87 -22.47 -15.74
C ASP A 56 -36.52 -21.82 -16.14
N ILE A 57 -36.23 -20.63 -15.62
CA ILE A 57 -34.90 -20.00 -15.65
C ILE A 57 -34.07 -20.54 -14.49
N ASP A 58 -33.21 -21.52 -14.78
CA ASP A 58 -32.36 -22.21 -13.80
C ASP A 58 -30.93 -21.65 -13.71
N ASP A 59 -30.52 -20.82 -14.67
CA ASP A 59 -29.22 -20.16 -14.71
C ASP A 59 -29.37 -18.63 -14.81
N ILE A 60 -29.09 -17.94 -13.69
CA ILE A 60 -29.14 -16.48 -13.59
C ILE A 60 -28.16 -15.78 -14.54
N ASN A 61 -27.09 -16.45 -14.99
CA ASN A 61 -26.13 -15.87 -15.94
C ASN A 61 -26.74 -15.69 -17.34
N ASN A 62 -27.85 -16.37 -17.65
CA ASN A 62 -28.58 -16.22 -18.91
C ASN A 62 -29.55 -15.04 -18.92
N VAL A 63 -29.64 -14.30 -17.81
CA VAL A 63 -30.50 -13.13 -17.70
C VAL A 63 -29.74 -11.88 -18.15
N THR A 64 -30.38 -11.09 -19.01
CA THR A 64 -29.82 -9.88 -19.61
C THR A 64 -30.82 -8.73 -19.52
N VAL A 65 -30.32 -7.50 -19.50
CA VAL A 65 -31.14 -6.28 -19.54
C VAL A 65 -30.77 -5.51 -20.79
N GLN A 66 -31.78 -5.22 -21.60
CA GLN A 66 -31.67 -4.36 -22.77
C GLN A 66 -32.05 -2.93 -22.39
N PHE A 67 -31.16 -2.00 -22.74
CA PHE A 67 -31.31 -0.57 -22.58
C PHE A 67 -31.78 0.00 -23.92
N LYS A 68 -32.84 0.80 -23.92
CA LYS A 68 -33.36 1.48 -25.11
C LYS A 68 -33.45 2.97 -24.83
N SER A 69 -32.83 3.78 -25.68
CA SER A 69 -32.97 5.24 -25.67
C SER A 69 -33.13 5.70 -27.11
N GLU A 70 -33.93 6.75 -27.33
CA GLU A 70 -34.13 7.32 -28.67
C GLU A 70 -32.83 7.91 -29.24
N ASP A 71 -31.96 8.45 -28.38
CA ASP A 71 -30.73 9.14 -28.78
C ASP A 71 -29.53 8.20 -28.98
N THR A 72 -29.42 7.17 -28.14
CA THR A 72 -28.21 6.31 -28.07
C THR A 72 -28.42 4.90 -28.62
N GLY A 73 -29.65 4.57 -29.05
CA GLY A 73 -29.99 3.28 -29.64
C GLY A 73 -30.24 2.18 -28.61
N ARG A 74 -29.85 0.94 -28.95
CA ARG A 74 -30.10 -0.23 -28.09
C ARG A 74 -28.80 -0.97 -27.79
N PHE A 75 -28.59 -1.29 -26.52
CA PHE A 75 -27.53 -2.19 -26.10
C PHE A 75 -28.03 -3.14 -25.02
N THR A 76 -27.26 -4.21 -24.78
CA THR A 76 -27.61 -5.24 -23.80
C THR A 76 -26.42 -5.51 -22.89
N ARG A 77 -26.71 -5.71 -21.61
CA ARG A 77 -25.77 -6.15 -20.59
C ARG A 77 -26.32 -7.40 -19.92
N SER A 78 -25.45 -8.27 -19.42
CA SER A 78 -25.89 -9.32 -18.52
C SER A 78 -26.39 -8.71 -17.22
N LEU A 79 -27.38 -9.35 -16.57
CA LEU A 79 -27.86 -8.90 -15.27
C LEU A 79 -26.71 -8.87 -14.25
N LYS A 80 -25.81 -9.84 -14.33
CA LYS A 80 -24.63 -9.97 -13.47
C LYS A 80 -23.66 -8.78 -13.57
N GLU A 81 -23.53 -8.16 -14.75
CA GLU A 81 -22.73 -6.94 -14.93
C GLU A 81 -23.34 -5.70 -14.29
N LEU A 82 -24.65 -5.70 -14.04
CA LEU A 82 -25.39 -4.57 -13.48
C LEU A 82 -25.53 -4.62 -11.95
N LEU A 83 -25.15 -5.76 -11.35
CA LEU A 83 -25.32 -6.02 -9.93
C LEU A 83 -24.00 -5.83 -9.17
N ASP A 84 -24.06 -5.05 -8.10
CA ASP A 84 -23.01 -4.93 -7.09
C ASP A 84 -23.51 -5.56 -5.79
N ILE A 85 -23.04 -6.78 -5.46
CA ILE A 85 -23.59 -7.57 -4.36
C ILE A 85 -22.47 -8.03 -3.43
N PRO A 86 -22.43 -7.59 -2.16
CA PRO A 86 -21.65 -8.24 -1.12
C PRO A 86 -22.42 -9.47 -0.60
N ILE A 87 -21.74 -10.63 -0.52
CA ILE A 87 -22.28 -11.84 0.13
C ILE A 87 -21.29 -12.38 1.16
N THR A 88 -21.83 -12.95 2.23
CA THR A 88 -21.06 -13.77 3.16
C THR A 88 -21.46 -15.22 2.94
N TRP A 89 -20.49 -16.06 2.60
CA TRP A 89 -20.69 -17.50 2.42
C TRP A 89 -19.54 -18.24 3.09
N ASP A 90 -19.84 -19.23 3.93
CA ASP A 90 -18.83 -20.00 4.68
C ASP A 90 -17.81 -19.13 5.46
N GLU A 91 -18.33 -18.17 6.24
CA GLU A 91 -17.53 -17.17 7.00
C GLU A 91 -16.62 -16.27 6.14
N GLN A 92 -16.74 -16.36 4.83
CA GLN A 92 -15.92 -15.66 3.85
C GLN A 92 -16.73 -14.57 3.14
N GLN A 93 -16.10 -13.41 2.96
CA GLN A 93 -16.70 -12.28 2.26
C GLN A 93 -16.38 -12.33 0.77
N TYR A 94 -17.42 -12.32 -0.04
CA TYR A 94 -17.36 -12.22 -1.48
C TYR A 94 -18.08 -10.95 -1.91
N PHE A 95 -17.67 -10.38 -3.04
CA PHE A 95 -18.46 -9.35 -3.69
C PHE A 95 -18.52 -9.58 -5.20
N LEU A 96 -19.69 -9.36 -5.77
CA LEU A 96 -19.91 -9.29 -7.21
C LEU A 96 -19.72 -7.85 -7.65
N LYS A 97 -18.92 -7.64 -8.71
CA LYS A 97 -18.76 -6.33 -9.36
C LYS A 97 -18.46 -6.50 -10.84
N ASN A 98 -19.13 -5.75 -11.71
CA ASN A 98 -18.95 -5.83 -13.17
C ASN A 98 -19.01 -7.27 -13.73
N GLY A 99 -19.85 -8.15 -13.16
CA GLY A 99 -19.98 -9.54 -13.64
C GLY A 99 -18.98 -10.55 -13.07
N GLU A 100 -18.01 -10.11 -12.28
CA GLU A 100 -16.97 -10.96 -11.69
C GLU A 100 -17.13 -11.10 -10.17
N TRP A 101 -16.90 -12.32 -9.67
CA TRP A 101 -16.87 -12.59 -8.23
C TRP A 101 -15.46 -12.35 -7.69
N PHE A 102 -15.37 -11.61 -6.60
CA PHE A 102 -14.13 -11.32 -5.91
C PHE A 102 -14.20 -11.86 -4.49
N PHE A 103 -13.12 -12.50 -4.04
CA PHE A 103 -12.94 -12.90 -2.65
C PHE A 103 -12.15 -11.81 -1.92
N PHE A 104 -12.69 -11.33 -0.80
CA PHE A 104 -12.27 -10.10 -0.12
C PHE A 104 -10.81 -10.11 0.41
N ASN A 105 -10.10 -11.24 0.38
CA ASN A 105 -8.70 -11.33 0.80
C ASN A 105 -7.72 -11.68 -0.34
N GLN A 106 -8.02 -12.66 -1.19
CA GLN A 106 -7.03 -13.13 -2.19
C GLN A 106 -6.72 -12.07 -3.27
N VAL A 107 -7.73 -11.37 -3.77
CA VAL A 107 -7.56 -10.35 -4.81
C VAL A 107 -6.67 -9.21 -4.32
N PHE A 108 -6.87 -8.81 -3.07
CA PHE A 108 -6.05 -7.81 -2.40
C PHE A 108 -4.62 -8.30 -2.16
N MET A 109 -4.45 -9.55 -1.71
CA MET A 109 -3.12 -10.14 -1.52
C MET A 109 -2.35 -10.28 -2.83
N ASP A 110 -3.03 -10.66 -3.92
CA ASP A 110 -2.43 -10.75 -5.25
C ASP A 110 -2.08 -9.37 -5.82
N TYR A 111 -2.91 -8.36 -5.57
CA TYR A 111 -2.57 -6.97 -5.86
C TYR A 111 -1.33 -6.55 -5.09
N LEU A 112 -1.29 -6.78 -3.78
CA LEU A 112 -0.19 -6.38 -2.91
C LEU A 112 1.11 -7.07 -3.33
N LYS A 113 1.07 -8.37 -3.57
CA LYS A 113 2.21 -9.16 -4.06
C LYS A 113 2.72 -8.62 -5.40
N ARG A 114 1.83 -8.37 -6.37
CA ARG A 114 2.20 -7.78 -7.67
C ARG A 114 2.83 -6.40 -7.50
N SER A 115 2.25 -5.53 -6.67
CA SER A 115 2.80 -4.21 -6.41
C SER A 115 4.20 -4.31 -5.78
N LEU A 116 4.39 -5.11 -4.75
CA LEU A 116 5.69 -5.24 -4.08
C LEU A 116 6.75 -5.88 -4.97
N SER A 117 6.36 -6.80 -5.87
CA SER A 117 7.29 -7.46 -6.80
C SER A 117 7.95 -6.52 -7.82
N THR A 118 7.41 -5.31 -8.03
CA THR A 118 8.03 -4.35 -8.96
C THR A 118 9.11 -3.48 -8.28
N ILE A 119 9.33 -3.63 -6.98
CA ILE A 119 10.39 -2.89 -6.27
C ILE A 119 11.72 -3.58 -6.57
N ASP A 120 12.75 -2.79 -6.83
CA ASP A 120 14.11 -3.26 -7.04
C ASP A 120 14.69 -3.75 -5.69
N ILE A 121 14.77 -5.08 -5.51
CA ILE A 121 15.29 -5.70 -4.29
C ILE A 121 16.75 -6.09 -4.52
N ILE A 122 17.63 -5.60 -3.66
CA ILE A 122 19.08 -5.79 -3.75
C ILE A 122 19.55 -6.43 -2.44
N ILE A 123 20.11 -7.64 -2.54
CA ILE A 123 20.74 -8.29 -1.39
C ILE A 123 22.13 -7.69 -1.20
N GLU A 124 22.41 -7.27 0.03
CA GLU A 124 23.61 -6.53 0.38
C GLU A 124 24.46 -7.25 1.43
N GLU A 125 25.61 -6.65 1.74
CA GLU A 125 26.54 -7.18 2.73
C GLU A 125 25.90 -7.38 4.10
N GLN A 126 26.34 -8.44 4.79
CA GLN A 126 25.77 -8.88 6.06
C GLN A 126 26.33 -8.06 7.22
N LEU A 127 25.52 -7.83 8.25
CA LEU A 127 26.02 -7.34 9.52
C LEU A 127 26.61 -8.52 10.30
N ILE A 128 27.92 -8.52 10.50
CA ILE A 128 28.61 -9.54 11.30
C ILE A 128 28.76 -9.04 12.74
N GLU A 129 28.17 -9.75 13.69
CA GLU A 129 28.15 -9.35 15.11
C GLU A 129 29.55 -9.29 15.72
N ALA A 130 30.44 -10.21 15.37
CA ALA A 130 31.82 -10.21 15.84
C ALA A 130 32.58 -8.94 15.45
N ASP A 131 32.36 -8.44 14.23
CA ASP A 131 32.99 -7.20 13.74
C ASP A 131 32.43 -5.98 14.47
N PHE A 132 31.10 -5.97 14.71
CA PHE A 132 30.45 -4.94 15.52
C PHE A 132 31.01 -4.90 16.95
N ILE A 133 31.14 -6.05 17.63
CA ILE A 133 31.66 -6.13 19.00
C ILE A 133 33.11 -5.62 19.05
N THR A 134 33.92 -5.98 18.04
CA THR A 134 35.31 -5.52 17.94
C THR A 134 35.36 -4.00 17.78
N TRP A 135 34.55 -3.44 16.89
CA TRP A 135 34.42 -2.00 16.70
C TRP A 135 33.95 -1.30 17.97
N GLN A 136 32.93 -1.83 18.66
CA GLN A 136 32.35 -1.23 19.86
C GLN A 136 33.37 -1.19 21.00
N THR A 137 34.10 -2.29 21.22
CA THR A 137 35.18 -2.37 22.21
C THR A 137 36.27 -1.34 21.93
N ASN A 138 36.75 -1.28 20.68
CA ASN A 138 37.79 -0.34 20.28
C ASN A 138 37.33 1.12 20.42
N LYS A 139 36.09 1.43 20.06
CA LYS A 139 35.52 2.78 20.19
C LYS A 139 35.45 3.21 21.65
N ARG A 140 34.97 2.34 22.54
CA ARG A 140 34.89 2.61 23.99
C ARG A 140 36.26 2.76 24.64
N ALA A 141 37.23 1.93 24.24
CA ALA A 141 38.59 1.97 24.80
C ALA A 141 39.36 3.25 24.42
N ASN A 142 39.10 3.80 23.23
CA ASN A 142 39.78 4.99 22.72
C ASN A 142 38.98 6.28 22.90
N GLN A 143 37.86 6.23 23.64
CA GLN A 143 36.94 7.37 23.79
C GLN A 143 37.59 8.50 24.59
N GLN A 144 37.64 9.70 24.01
CA GLN A 144 38.11 10.92 24.65
C GLN A 144 36.95 11.81 25.13
N ASN A 145 37.27 12.78 26.01
CA ASN A 145 36.30 13.78 26.45
C ASN A 145 35.86 14.65 25.27
N GLY A 146 34.59 14.54 24.89
CA GLY A 146 34.00 15.29 23.77
C GLY A 146 33.57 14.41 22.60
N ASP A 147 34.01 13.13 22.56
CA ASP A 147 33.60 12.19 21.52
C ASP A 147 32.14 11.79 21.65
N ASP A 148 31.47 11.56 20.51
CA ASP A 148 30.12 11.03 20.47
C ASP A 148 30.07 9.62 21.05
N LYS A 149 29.07 9.38 21.91
CA LYS A 149 28.91 8.13 22.66
C LYS A 149 28.13 7.06 21.90
N VAL A 150 27.77 7.31 20.65
CA VAL A 150 26.99 6.37 19.83
C VAL A 150 27.79 5.12 19.52
N ASP A 151 27.27 3.97 19.95
CA ASP A 151 27.96 2.70 19.81
C ASP A 151 27.01 1.51 19.55
N TYR A 152 25.84 1.77 18.97
CA TYR A 152 24.87 0.75 18.57
C TYR A 152 25.12 0.22 17.15
N ARG A 153 24.50 -0.92 16.83
CA ARG A 153 24.72 -1.68 15.57
C ARG A 153 24.45 -0.88 14.30
N GLU A 154 23.36 -0.13 14.28
CA GLU A 154 22.96 0.69 13.12
C GLU A 154 23.98 1.78 12.81
N ALA A 155 24.49 2.48 13.83
CA ALA A 155 25.56 3.46 13.65
C ALA A 155 26.88 2.83 13.17
N TYR A 156 27.25 1.66 13.71
CA TYR A 156 28.39 0.90 13.21
C TYR A 156 28.22 0.54 11.73
N PHE A 157 27.06 -0.02 11.38
CA PHE A 157 26.75 -0.46 10.03
C PHE A 157 26.80 0.74 9.06
N ASN A 158 26.13 1.83 9.38
CA ASN A 158 26.12 3.06 8.60
C ASN A 158 27.55 3.60 8.40
N GLN A 159 28.37 3.64 9.45
CA GLN A 159 29.76 4.10 9.38
C GLN A 159 30.63 3.18 8.51
N LYS A 160 30.47 1.86 8.65
CA LYS A 160 31.17 0.86 7.83
C LYS A 160 30.85 1.07 6.35
N ILE A 161 29.57 1.19 6.00
CA ILE A 161 29.14 1.43 4.61
C ILE A 161 29.72 2.75 4.08
N CYS A 162 29.74 3.82 4.89
CA CYS A 162 30.35 5.08 4.50
C CYS A 162 31.84 4.94 4.20
N ASN A 163 32.59 4.28 5.08
CA ASN A 163 34.03 4.11 4.95
C ASN A 163 34.40 3.21 3.77
N ASP A 164 33.70 2.08 3.61
CA ASP A 164 34.06 1.06 2.63
C ASP A 164 33.59 1.44 1.21
N ARG A 165 32.50 2.21 1.09
CA ARG A 165 31.81 2.44 -0.19
C ARG A 165 31.64 3.91 -0.58
N GLY A 166 32.06 4.84 0.26
CA GLY A 166 31.99 6.28 -0.01
C GLY A 166 30.57 6.85 0.07
N TYR A 167 29.71 6.27 0.91
CA TYR A 167 28.39 6.83 1.21
C TYR A 167 28.58 8.06 2.11
N THR A 168 27.64 9.00 2.03
CA THR A 168 27.58 10.10 2.99
C THR A 168 26.69 9.71 4.15
N LEU A 169 27.23 9.80 5.36
CA LEU A 169 26.45 9.65 6.59
C LEU A 169 25.51 10.85 6.73
N LEU A 170 24.21 10.58 6.87
CA LEU A 170 23.18 11.56 7.22
C LEU A 170 22.52 11.25 8.58
N ASP A 171 22.87 10.11 9.19
CA ASP A 171 22.43 9.68 10.52
C ASP A 171 22.53 10.85 11.52
N ARG A 172 21.42 11.14 12.18
CA ARG A 172 21.24 12.23 13.14
C ARG A 172 21.43 13.65 12.56
N GLU A 173 21.39 13.86 11.25
CA GLU A 173 21.22 15.18 10.65
C GLU A 173 19.76 15.65 10.85
N LEU A 174 19.52 16.26 12.01
CA LEU A 174 18.21 16.78 12.40
C LEU A 174 17.93 18.13 11.73
N THR A 175 16.75 18.25 11.13
CA THR A 175 16.21 19.54 10.69
C THR A 175 15.02 19.94 11.56
N ALA A 176 15.04 21.19 12.02
CA ALA A 176 13.95 21.78 12.77
C ALA A 176 12.77 22.14 11.84
N ILE A 177 11.57 21.70 12.21
CA ILE A 177 10.31 22.08 11.57
C ILE A 177 9.40 22.75 12.58
N ARG A 178 8.76 23.83 12.15
CA ARG A 178 7.91 24.65 13.00
C ARG A 178 6.86 23.82 13.72
N SER A 179 6.81 23.96 15.04
CA SER A 179 5.77 23.33 15.85
C SER A 179 4.37 23.85 15.47
N LEU A 180 3.35 22.97 15.58
CA LEU A 180 1.95 23.35 15.40
C LEU A 180 1.50 24.38 16.46
N ASP A 181 2.03 24.24 17.68
CA ASP A 181 1.88 25.21 18.75
C ASP A 181 3.11 26.12 18.78
N GLN A 182 2.91 27.43 18.56
CA GLN A 182 3.98 28.43 18.56
C GLN A 182 4.70 28.56 19.92
N LYS A 183 4.12 28.03 21.00
CA LYS A 183 4.73 28.02 22.34
C LYS A 183 5.59 26.78 22.61
N ARG A 184 5.59 25.79 21.72
CA ARG A 184 6.39 24.57 21.85
C ARG A 184 7.64 24.63 20.96
N ARG A 185 8.65 23.84 21.34
CA ARG A 185 9.88 23.69 20.55
C ARG A 185 9.54 23.05 19.21
N ASP A 186 10.24 23.50 18.17
CA ASP A 186 10.16 22.93 16.83
C ASP A 186 10.49 21.43 16.84
N TYR A 187 9.77 20.69 16.00
CA TYR A 187 9.98 19.27 15.81
C TYR A 187 11.36 19.05 15.18
N GLN A 188 12.14 18.13 15.74
CA GLN A 188 13.39 17.68 15.14
C GLN A 188 13.10 16.46 14.30
N ILE A 189 13.36 16.54 13.00
CA ILE A 189 13.13 15.44 12.07
C ILE A 189 14.47 15.02 11.49
N GLU A 190 14.75 13.73 11.60
CA GLU A 190 15.89 13.08 10.97
C GLU A 190 15.60 12.82 9.50
N ILE A 191 16.48 13.27 8.62
CA ILE A 191 16.25 13.21 7.17
C ILE A 191 16.38 11.77 6.66
N ALA A 192 17.48 11.10 6.97
CA ALA A 192 17.81 9.75 6.53
C ALA A 192 19.10 9.29 7.22
N ASP A 193 19.44 8.02 7.08
CA ASP A 193 20.69 7.45 7.60
C ASP A 193 21.86 7.69 6.64
N LEU A 194 21.63 7.48 5.34
CA LEU A 194 22.66 7.50 4.32
C LEU A 194 22.22 8.22 3.04
N TYR A 195 23.21 8.76 2.33
CA TYR A 195 23.03 9.27 0.97
C TYR A 195 24.14 8.78 0.05
N TYR A 196 23.76 8.34 -1.15
CA TYR A 196 24.71 7.90 -2.17
C TYR A 196 24.22 8.17 -3.58
N LYS A 197 25.00 8.95 -4.35
CA LYS A 197 24.78 9.18 -5.80
C LYS A 197 23.33 9.50 -6.21
N GLY A 198 22.64 10.32 -5.42
CA GLY A 198 21.26 10.73 -5.68
C GLY A 198 20.20 9.85 -5.02
N GLU A 199 20.62 8.87 -4.22
CA GLU A 199 19.75 8.03 -3.42
C GLU A 199 19.75 8.47 -1.96
N ILE A 200 18.56 8.60 -1.38
CA ILE A 200 18.36 8.78 0.05
C ILE A 200 17.92 7.45 0.67
N ILE A 201 18.54 7.04 1.77
CA ILE A 201 18.40 5.68 2.30
C ILE A 201 18.08 5.73 3.79
N SER A 202 16.98 5.07 4.17
CA SER A 202 16.61 4.85 5.57
C SER A 202 16.97 3.42 5.98
N VAL A 203 17.90 3.26 6.91
CA VAL A 203 18.46 1.99 7.37
C VAL A 203 17.73 1.58 8.64
N LYS A 204 17.38 0.29 8.75
CA LYS A 204 16.84 -0.24 10.01
C LYS A 204 17.34 -1.62 10.35
N ILE A 205 17.91 -1.74 11.55
CA ILE A 205 18.31 -3.01 12.14
C ILE A 205 17.32 -3.38 13.26
N SER A 206 16.34 -4.22 12.96
CA SER A 206 15.38 -4.68 13.97
C SER A 206 14.65 -5.96 13.57
N LYS A 207 14.33 -6.78 14.57
CA LYS A 207 13.39 -7.91 14.44
C LYS A 207 11.93 -7.52 14.67
N LYS A 208 11.67 -6.35 15.26
CA LYS A 208 10.32 -5.92 15.65
C LYS A 208 9.65 -5.17 14.50
N LYS A 209 8.52 -5.71 14.02
CA LYS A 209 7.76 -5.10 12.92
C LYS A 209 7.34 -3.64 13.18
N PRO A 210 6.93 -3.22 14.40
CA PRO A 210 6.62 -1.81 14.65
C PRO A 210 7.80 -0.85 14.42
N GLU A 211 9.03 -1.28 14.75
CA GLU A 211 10.23 -0.46 14.55
C GLU A 211 10.60 -0.34 13.06
N LEU A 212 10.37 -1.41 12.28
CA LEU A 212 10.53 -1.39 10.83
C LEU A 212 9.49 -0.48 10.15
N ILE A 213 8.22 -0.56 10.56
CA ILE A 213 7.15 0.30 10.07
C ILE A 213 7.44 1.76 10.40
N TYR A 214 7.92 2.04 11.62
CA TYR A 214 8.30 3.39 12.02
C TYR A 214 9.39 3.98 11.09
N ASN A 215 10.42 3.20 10.74
CA ASN A 215 11.44 3.62 9.79
C ASN A 215 10.86 3.91 8.38
N ILE A 216 9.89 3.12 7.94
CA ILE A 216 9.19 3.35 6.66
C ILE A 216 8.44 4.69 6.68
N GLU A 217 7.73 4.97 7.77
CA GLU A 217 7.00 6.23 7.93
C GLU A 217 7.94 7.44 8.03
N GLN A 218 9.05 7.33 8.77
CA GLN A 218 10.09 8.37 8.78
C GLN A 218 10.65 8.64 7.38
N SER A 219 10.90 7.59 6.60
CA SER A 219 11.34 7.73 5.20
C SER A 219 10.31 8.50 4.36
N LYS A 220 9.01 8.19 4.51
CA LYS A 220 7.92 8.91 3.81
C LYS A 220 7.87 10.38 4.19
N ASP A 221 7.95 10.68 5.49
CA ASP A 221 7.90 12.04 6.02
C ASP A 221 9.06 12.86 5.47
N SER A 222 10.28 12.34 5.56
CA SER A 222 11.48 13.03 5.06
C SER A 222 11.42 13.31 3.56
N ILE A 223 11.01 12.34 2.75
CA ILE A 223 10.86 12.52 1.30
C ILE A 223 9.81 13.58 0.99
N THR A 224 8.66 13.54 1.68
CA THR A 224 7.58 14.52 1.53
C THR A 224 8.06 15.93 1.87
N LEU A 225 8.76 16.08 2.98
CA LEU A 225 9.26 17.37 3.46
C LEU A 225 10.32 17.97 2.53
N ILE A 226 11.23 17.14 2.01
CA ILE A 226 12.22 17.56 1.03
C ILE A 226 11.55 17.97 -0.29
N LYS A 227 10.68 17.11 -0.84
CA LYS A 227 10.05 17.35 -2.14
C LYS A 227 9.08 18.53 -2.13
N ASN A 228 8.47 18.81 -0.99
CA ASN A 228 7.62 19.99 -0.78
C ASN A 228 8.41 21.25 -0.38
N ASN A 229 9.75 21.22 -0.44
CA ASN A 229 10.65 22.32 -0.08
C ASN A 229 10.44 22.85 1.36
N LYS A 230 9.97 21.99 2.28
CA LYS A 230 9.83 22.32 3.71
C LYS A 230 11.16 22.18 4.45
N ILE A 231 12.01 21.28 3.98
CA ILE A 231 13.40 21.12 4.42
C ILE A 231 14.32 21.43 3.24
N LYS A 232 15.38 22.22 3.48
CA LYS A 232 16.42 22.44 2.48
C LYS A 232 17.27 21.17 2.36
N PHE A 233 17.25 20.55 1.19
CA PHE A 233 18.12 19.43 0.87
C PHE A 233 18.89 19.75 -0.42
N ASN A 234 20.16 20.10 -0.27
CA ASN A 234 20.97 20.65 -1.37
C ASN A 234 21.56 19.56 -2.29
N LYS A 235 21.12 18.31 -2.16
CA LYS A 235 21.59 17.19 -2.98
C LYS A 235 20.47 16.76 -3.93
N LYS A 236 20.84 16.35 -5.15
CA LYS A 236 19.88 15.82 -6.13
C LYS A 236 19.27 14.52 -5.61
N LEU A 237 17.97 14.31 -5.81
CA LEU A 237 17.29 13.06 -5.50
C LEU A 237 16.75 12.40 -6.78
N THR A 238 17.18 11.17 -7.02
CA THR A 238 16.76 10.31 -8.13
C THR A 238 16.10 9.03 -7.65
N SER A 239 16.46 8.55 -6.45
CA SER A 239 15.87 7.36 -5.84
C SER A 239 15.73 7.52 -4.33
N ALA A 240 14.88 6.68 -3.75
CA ALA A 240 14.79 6.50 -2.32
C ALA A 240 14.81 5.01 -2.01
N ALA A 241 15.49 4.64 -0.92
CA ALA A 241 15.62 3.25 -0.54
C ALA A 241 15.34 3.02 0.95
N LEU A 242 14.81 1.84 1.24
CA LEU A 242 14.77 1.27 2.58
C LEU A 242 15.86 0.20 2.64
N TRP A 243 16.70 0.23 3.67
CA TRP A 243 17.68 -0.82 3.90
C TRP A 243 17.35 -1.55 5.19
N PHE A 244 16.87 -2.79 5.08
CA PHE A 244 16.55 -3.61 6.24
C PHE A 244 17.64 -4.61 6.54
N VAL A 245 18.03 -4.69 7.81
CA VAL A 245 18.93 -5.73 8.31
C VAL A 245 18.13 -6.68 9.21
N PHE A 246 17.84 -7.88 8.72
CA PHE A 246 17.01 -8.88 9.41
C PHE A 246 17.86 -9.94 10.12
N GLU A 247 17.37 -10.52 11.22
CA GLU A 247 18.00 -11.72 11.80
C GLU A 247 17.69 -12.99 10.97
N GLU A 248 16.54 -12.99 10.31
CA GLU A 248 16.04 -14.08 9.46
C GLU A 248 16.65 -14.03 8.04
N ASP A 249 16.66 -15.17 7.34
CA ASP A 249 17.08 -15.24 5.94
C ASP A 249 15.97 -14.73 5.02
N VAL A 250 15.86 -13.41 4.90
CA VAL A 250 14.89 -12.73 4.03
C VAL A 250 15.55 -12.45 2.67
N LYS A 251 14.91 -12.89 1.58
CA LYS A 251 15.39 -12.66 0.21
C LYS A 251 14.47 -11.74 -0.58
N ASN A 252 13.19 -11.75 -0.24
CA ASN A 252 12.18 -10.87 -0.79
C ASN A 252 11.42 -10.19 0.35
N ILE A 253 10.92 -8.98 0.11
CA ILE A 253 10.14 -8.27 1.11
C ILE A 253 8.87 -9.02 1.51
N THR A 254 8.32 -9.81 0.58
CA THR A 254 7.14 -10.67 0.80
C THR A 254 7.42 -11.87 1.69
N ASP A 255 8.69 -12.22 1.95
CA ASP A 255 9.05 -13.27 2.92
C ASP A 255 8.74 -12.81 4.35
N VAL A 256 8.64 -11.49 4.56
CA VAL A 256 8.16 -10.93 5.83
C VAL A 256 6.66 -11.15 5.94
N ASN A 257 6.26 -12.15 6.72
CA ASN A 257 4.87 -12.49 6.96
C ASN A 257 4.18 -11.50 7.94
N SER A 258 3.97 -10.26 7.50
CA SER A 258 3.25 -9.23 8.25
C SER A 258 2.53 -8.27 7.30
N ILE A 259 1.20 -8.36 7.26
CA ILE A 259 0.38 -7.56 6.34
C ILE A 259 0.56 -6.05 6.57
N GLN A 260 0.64 -5.62 7.83
CA GLN A 260 0.84 -4.20 8.18
C GLN A 260 2.18 -3.67 7.66
N PHE A 261 3.23 -4.48 7.77
CA PHE A 261 4.55 -4.13 7.22
C PHE A 261 4.52 -4.07 5.70
N LEU A 262 3.94 -5.07 5.03
CA LEU A 262 3.83 -5.11 3.58
C LEU A 262 3.01 -3.92 3.03
N LEU A 263 1.95 -3.52 3.74
CA LEU A 263 1.16 -2.34 3.40
C LEU A 263 1.93 -1.03 3.61
N ALA A 264 2.72 -0.93 4.68
CA ALA A 264 3.59 0.24 4.89
C ALA A 264 4.60 0.38 3.73
N VAL A 265 5.24 -0.73 3.31
CA VAL A 265 6.15 -0.73 2.15
C VAL A 265 5.42 -0.33 0.86
N GLU A 266 4.20 -0.83 0.64
CA GLU A 266 3.40 -0.49 -0.54
C GLU A 266 3.03 1.00 -0.58
N ALA A 267 2.62 1.56 0.55
CA ALA A 267 2.32 2.97 0.70
C ALA A 267 3.57 3.84 0.48
N TRP A 268 4.71 3.44 1.03
CA TRP A 268 6.00 4.09 0.78
C TRP A 268 6.37 4.05 -0.70
N LYS A 269 6.29 2.89 -1.36
CA LYS A 269 6.57 2.73 -2.79
C LYS A 269 5.73 3.69 -3.64
N LYS A 270 4.42 3.76 -3.37
CA LYS A 270 3.50 4.68 -4.07
C LYS A 270 3.91 6.13 -3.91
N LEU A 271 4.24 6.55 -2.68
CA LEU A 271 4.69 7.91 -2.39
C LEU A 271 5.99 8.26 -3.12
N VAL A 272 6.99 7.38 -3.04
CA VAL A 272 8.28 7.55 -3.72
C VAL A 272 8.09 7.69 -5.23
N SER A 273 7.30 6.78 -5.81
CA SER A 273 6.99 6.80 -7.25
C SER A 273 6.22 8.06 -7.65
N GLY A 274 5.28 8.52 -6.81
CA GLY A 274 4.52 9.74 -7.02
C GLY A 274 5.38 11.01 -7.05
N TYR A 275 6.51 11.02 -6.34
CA TYR A 275 7.53 12.08 -6.41
C TYR A 275 8.56 11.90 -7.53
N ALA A 276 8.28 11.02 -8.49
CA ALA A 276 9.16 10.64 -9.60
C ALA A 276 10.54 10.16 -9.15
N LEU A 277 10.61 9.49 -7.99
CA LEU A 277 11.80 8.82 -7.50
C LEU A 277 11.69 7.31 -7.77
N LYS A 278 12.81 6.65 -8.01
CA LYS A 278 12.84 5.17 -8.11
C LYS A 278 12.87 4.56 -6.69
N PRO A 279 11.88 3.72 -6.30
CA PRO A 279 11.93 2.98 -5.04
C PRO A 279 12.88 1.78 -5.14
N LYS A 280 13.70 1.56 -4.10
CA LYS A 280 14.54 0.37 -3.94
C LYS A 280 14.47 -0.19 -2.52
N ILE A 281 14.74 -1.47 -2.36
CA ILE A 281 14.90 -2.10 -1.05
C ILE A 281 16.22 -2.84 -1.03
N TYR A 282 17.07 -2.48 -0.06
CA TYR A 282 18.27 -3.24 0.28
C TYR A 282 17.95 -4.20 1.43
N ILE A 283 18.45 -5.43 1.32
CA ILE A 283 18.27 -6.44 2.36
C ILE A 283 19.63 -6.99 2.76
N SER A 284 19.92 -6.87 4.05
CA SER A 284 21.03 -7.54 4.71
C SER A 284 20.48 -8.45 5.80
N ARG A 285 21.31 -9.39 6.22
CA ARG A 285 21.10 -10.30 7.34
C ARG A 285 22.09 -9.96 8.44
N HIS A 286 21.64 -10.08 9.67
CA HIS A 286 22.44 -9.99 10.89
C HIS A 286 22.90 -11.39 11.28
N ILE A 287 24.20 -11.62 11.18
CA ILE A 287 24.88 -12.85 11.59
C ILE A 287 25.40 -12.64 13.02
N LYS A 288 24.80 -13.35 13.97
CA LYS A 288 25.14 -13.30 15.40
C LYS A 288 26.38 -14.11 15.75
#